data_AF-A0A958I212-F1
#
_entry.id   AF-A0A958I212-F1
#
_cell.length_a   1.000
_cell.length_b   1.000
_cell.length_c   1.000
_cell.angle_alpha   90.00
_cell.angle_beta   90.00
_cell.angle_gamma   90.00
#
_symmetry.space_group_name_H-M   'P 1'
#
loop_
_entity.id
_entity.type
_entity.pdbx_description
1 polymer ?
#
loop_
_entity_poly.entity_id
_entity_poly.type
_entity_poly.pdbx_seq_one_letter_code
_entity_poly.pdbx_strand_id
1 'polypeptide(L)'
;SDALQEDNRRYFNFYVPKRVQLLHITPSDDFRSFLPLILNPAIDRGVFGYQRELAANWSSRNFLEYDVIILEGLDQLPETLVSRLKSFVEQGGGAIVLPGDRIVPPQYNRLLEQFSLGKLGELQGSPGSVEQFLTIDNFRWNHPVFEGLFEEKPGQLNPIEVYANFRVNASQQSQDLLQLSDRSPLLLESNLNKGVIYFISSPMQPQWNQLPTKGFVVPLLYRLVYFAGTRKISDRQEIRTGEIYQSQFSNLEAPYEFRMSLSQETDVRLTPEFRGSNVLIEFAETALPGNYRLQHNDQQIAALSVNPWPAESDARYFSDELPALFPGSRLLASDTPIADQVQSSRFGQELWRYLLIAAFVLLLVEMVVARTGSKSLVEESTT
;
A
#
# COMPACT_ATOMS: atom_id res chain seq x y z
N SER A 1 -23.05 0.96 22.99
CA SER A 1 -21.71 0.46 22.63
C SER A 1 -21.90 -0.59 21.58
N ASP A 2 -21.13 -0.54 20.49
CA ASP A 2 -21.16 -1.60 19.47
C ASP A 2 -20.73 -2.94 20.11
N ALA A 3 -21.33 -4.03 19.64
CA ALA A 3 -21.12 -5.37 20.15
C ALA A 3 -19.91 -6.07 19.50
N LEU A 4 -19.46 -5.63 18.31
CA LEU A 4 -18.22 -6.11 17.70
C LEU A 4 -17.05 -5.25 18.20
N GLN A 5 -16.07 -5.88 18.84
CA GLN A 5 -14.85 -5.20 19.29
C GLN A 5 -13.68 -5.43 18.32
N GLU A 6 -13.78 -6.45 17.48
CA GLU A 6 -12.75 -6.89 16.55
C GLU A 6 -12.56 -5.90 15.38
N ASP A 7 -13.62 -5.18 14.99
CA ASP A 7 -13.61 -4.15 13.93
C ASP A 7 -13.01 -2.82 14.39
N ASN A 8 -12.95 -2.60 15.71
CA ASN A 8 -12.37 -1.41 16.33
C ASN A 8 -10.83 -1.46 16.41
N ARG A 9 -10.20 -2.50 15.83
CA ARG A 9 -8.75 -2.69 15.82
C ARG A 9 -8.26 -2.95 14.40
N ARG A 10 -7.27 -2.18 13.97
CA ARG A 10 -6.54 -2.42 12.71
C ARG A 10 -5.13 -2.92 13.01
N TYR A 11 -4.82 -4.10 12.49
CA TYR A 11 -3.51 -4.71 12.56
C TYR A 11 -2.64 -4.21 11.41
N PHE A 12 -1.39 -3.92 11.73
CA PHE A 12 -0.38 -3.59 10.75
C PHE A 12 0.95 -4.22 11.19
N ASN A 13 1.77 -4.51 10.20
CA ASN A 13 3.14 -4.93 10.37
C ASN A 13 4.02 -3.98 9.57
N PHE A 14 5.24 -3.82 10.05
CA PHE A 14 6.30 -3.13 9.35
C PHE A 14 7.56 -3.92 9.63
N TYR A 15 8.28 -4.23 8.57
CA TYR A 15 9.60 -4.79 8.71
C TYR A 15 10.61 -3.67 8.95
N VAL A 16 11.39 -3.80 10.01
CA VAL A 16 12.55 -2.95 10.25
C VAL A 16 13.78 -3.78 9.91
N PRO A 17 14.42 -3.56 8.74
CA PRO A 17 15.71 -4.19 8.46
C PRO A 17 16.67 -3.80 9.58
N LYS A 18 17.36 -4.79 10.15
CA LYS A 18 18.35 -4.51 11.21
C LYS A 18 19.47 -3.59 10.71
N ARG A 19 19.80 -3.66 9.41
CA ARG A 19 20.78 -2.82 8.72
C ARG A 19 20.61 -2.99 7.21
N VAL A 20 20.57 -1.91 6.43
CA VAL A 20 20.58 -1.97 4.96
C VAL A 20 22.02 -1.87 4.46
N GLN A 21 22.49 -2.88 3.74
CA GLN A 21 23.86 -2.97 3.24
C GLN A 21 23.97 -2.27 1.88
N LEU A 22 24.87 -1.29 1.77
CA LEU A 22 25.06 -0.41 0.62
C LEU A 22 26.43 -0.65 0.00
N LEU A 23 26.44 -0.96 -1.30
CA LEU A 23 27.64 -0.92 -2.14
C LEU A 23 27.63 0.35 -2.98
N HIS A 24 28.59 1.23 -2.77
CA HIS A 24 28.73 2.47 -3.52
C HIS A 24 29.94 2.43 -4.46
N ILE A 25 29.69 2.39 -5.76
CA ILE A 25 30.70 2.29 -6.82
C ILE A 25 30.97 3.68 -7.40
N THR A 26 32.22 4.12 -7.30
CA THR A 26 32.71 5.43 -7.79
C THR A 26 33.83 5.26 -8.81
N PRO A 27 34.06 6.22 -9.73
CA PRO A 27 35.05 6.06 -10.81
C PRO A 27 36.51 6.04 -10.30
N SER A 28 36.84 6.82 -9.26
CA SER A 28 38.19 6.97 -8.71
C SER A 28 38.16 7.34 -7.23
N ASP A 29 39.30 7.25 -6.55
CA ASP A 29 39.43 7.65 -5.14
C ASP A 29 39.20 9.16 -4.96
N ASP A 30 39.75 9.97 -5.88
CA ASP A 30 39.64 11.44 -5.87
C ASP A 30 38.24 11.96 -6.23
N PHE A 31 37.33 11.08 -6.66
CA PHE A 31 35.95 11.44 -6.95
C PHE A 31 35.27 11.97 -5.69
N ARG A 32 34.79 13.21 -5.76
CA ARG A 32 34.10 13.90 -4.67
C ARG A 32 32.61 13.57 -4.69
N SER A 33 32.25 12.55 -3.91
CA SER A 33 30.86 12.18 -3.66
C SER A 33 30.28 12.92 -2.46
N PHE A 34 29.03 13.36 -2.58
CA PHE A 34 28.26 13.90 -1.46
C PHE A 34 27.49 12.82 -0.69
N LEU A 35 27.31 11.63 -1.29
CA LEU A 35 26.53 10.55 -0.68
C LEU A 35 27.05 10.10 0.69
N PRO A 36 28.36 9.93 0.94
CA PRO A 36 28.86 9.59 2.28
C PRO A 36 28.42 10.59 3.33
N LEU A 37 28.52 11.89 3.05
CA LEU A 37 28.14 12.95 4.00
C LEU A 37 26.64 12.89 4.34
N ILE A 38 25.82 12.58 3.35
CA ILE A 38 24.36 12.46 3.48
C ILE A 38 23.98 11.21 4.26
N LEU A 39 24.71 10.11 4.04
CA LEU A 39 24.42 8.80 4.65
C LEU A 39 25.06 8.62 6.03
N ASN A 40 26.11 9.38 6.37
CA ASN A 40 26.85 9.28 7.65
C ASN A 40 25.94 9.24 8.89
N PRO A 41 24.95 10.13 9.06
CA PRO A 41 24.06 10.08 10.23
C PRO A 41 23.31 8.74 10.37
N ALA A 42 22.99 8.08 9.25
CA ALA A 42 22.33 6.78 9.24
C ALA A 42 23.31 5.62 9.42
N ILE A 43 24.53 5.77 8.92
CA ILE A 43 25.64 4.83 9.12
C ILE A 43 26.03 4.78 10.61
N ASP A 44 26.19 5.94 11.24
CA ASP A 44 26.56 6.08 12.65
C ASP A 44 25.49 5.49 13.60
N ARG A 45 24.22 5.60 13.20
CA ARG A 45 23.08 4.98 13.90
C ARG A 45 22.93 3.49 13.63
N GLY A 46 23.79 2.90 12.78
CA GLY A 46 23.74 1.49 12.42
C GLY A 46 22.59 1.11 11.47
N VAL A 47 21.86 2.09 10.93
CA VAL A 47 20.76 1.85 9.97
C VAL A 47 21.32 1.36 8.64
N PHE A 48 22.44 1.93 8.21
CA PHE A 48 23.12 1.57 6.96
C PHE A 48 24.50 0.94 7.23
N GLY A 49 24.82 -0.14 6.53
CA GLY A 49 26.20 -0.54 6.31
C GLY A 49 26.67 -0.01 4.98
N TYR A 50 27.79 0.67 4.97
CA TYR A 50 28.26 1.38 3.78
C TYR A 50 29.64 0.89 3.40
N GLN A 51 29.78 0.49 2.14
CA GLN A 51 31.04 0.11 1.54
C GLN A 51 31.23 0.84 0.22
N ARG A 52 32.32 1.60 0.10
CA ARG A 52 32.73 2.22 -1.15
C ARG A 52 33.65 1.28 -1.92
N GLU A 53 33.50 1.22 -3.23
CA GLU A 53 34.37 0.46 -4.14
C GLU A 53 34.67 1.27 -5.40
N LEU A 54 35.83 1.00 -6.01
CA LEU A 54 36.19 1.59 -7.30
C LEU A 54 35.54 0.84 -8.46
N ALA A 55 35.20 1.58 -9.52
CA ALA A 55 34.69 1.02 -10.77
C ALA A 55 35.67 0.02 -11.44
N ALA A 56 36.96 0.03 -11.07
CA ALA A 56 37.90 -0.99 -11.52
C ALA A 56 37.71 -2.36 -10.82
N ASN A 57 37.11 -2.37 -9.62
CA ASN A 57 37.12 -3.50 -8.71
C ASN A 57 35.73 -4.12 -8.46
N TRP A 58 34.65 -3.57 -9.02
CA TRP A 58 33.28 -4.03 -8.78
C TRP A 58 33.08 -5.53 -9.10
N SER A 59 33.84 -6.07 -10.05
CA SER A 59 33.74 -7.47 -10.47
C SER A 59 34.10 -8.47 -9.37
N SER A 60 34.95 -8.06 -8.42
CA SER A 60 35.37 -8.87 -7.27
C SER A 60 34.32 -8.93 -6.14
N ARG A 61 33.34 -8.01 -6.13
CA ARG A 61 32.31 -7.94 -5.09
C ARG A 61 31.16 -8.87 -5.38
N ASN A 62 30.56 -9.47 -4.37
CA ASN A 62 29.34 -10.25 -4.50
C ASN A 62 28.11 -9.35 -4.26
N PHE A 63 27.33 -9.06 -5.30
CA PHE A 63 26.15 -8.19 -5.19
C PHE A 63 25.09 -8.73 -4.22
N LEU A 64 25.06 -10.05 -3.96
CA LEU A 64 24.11 -10.67 -3.05
C LEU A 64 24.35 -10.32 -1.56
N GLU A 65 25.51 -9.77 -1.21
CA GLU A 65 25.84 -9.31 0.15
C GLU A 65 25.25 -7.93 0.47
N TYR A 66 24.64 -7.27 -0.52
CA TYR A 66 24.13 -5.92 -0.41
C TYR A 66 22.63 -5.87 -0.68
N ASP A 67 21.97 -4.86 -0.13
CA ASP A 67 20.56 -4.55 -0.37
C ASP A 67 20.42 -3.47 -1.44
N VAL A 68 21.36 -2.52 -1.50
CA VAL A 68 21.36 -1.43 -2.47
C VAL A 68 22.73 -1.26 -3.12
N ILE A 69 22.72 -1.10 -4.45
CA ILE A 69 23.91 -0.76 -5.24
C ILE A 69 23.75 0.65 -5.79
N ILE A 70 24.71 1.51 -5.49
CA ILE A 70 24.76 2.89 -5.94
C ILE A 70 25.89 3.01 -6.96
N LEU A 71 25.56 3.43 -8.18
CA LEU A 71 26.54 3.80 -9.20
C LEU A 71 26.57 5.33 -9.27
N GLU A 72 27.68 5.95 -8.89
CA GLU A 72 27.81 7.42 -8.93
C GLU A 72 28.99 7.83 -9.79
N GLY A 73 28.75 8.71 -10.76
CA GLY A 73 29.80 9.40 -11.50
C GLY A 73 30.51 8.54 -12.56
N LEU A 74 29.93 7.41 -12.97
CA LEU A 74 30.52 6.57 -14.00
C LEU A 74 30.26 7.12 -15.39
N ASP A 75 31.29 7.27 -16.22
CA ASP A 75 31.13 7.64 -17.64
C ASP A 75 30.78 6.43 -18.51
N GLN A 76 31.32 5.27 -18.12
CA GLN A 76 31.18 4.02 -18.84
C GLN A 76 30.46 2.98 -17.98
N LEU A 77 29.55 2.25 -18.60
CA LEU A 77 28.80 1.14 -18.03
C LEU A 77 29.08 -0.12 -18.86
N PRO A 78 30.07 -0.94 -18.45
CA PRO A 78 30.35 -2.21 -19.10
C PRO A 78 29.11 -3.09 -19.14
N GLU A 79 28.94 -3.87 -20.22
CA GLU A 79 27.78 -4.75 -20.39
C GLU A 79 27.59 -5.70 -19.22
N THR A 80 28.69 -6.27 -18.74
CA THR A 80 28.72 -7.20 -17.62
C THR A 80 28.25 -6.55 -16.32
N LEU A 81 28.52 -5.27 -16.11
CA LEU A 81 28.03 -4.51 -14.96
C LEU A 81 26.50 -4.34 -15.06
N VAL A 82 26.00 -3.91 -16.22
CA VAL A 82 24.56 -3.70 -16.43
C VAL A 82 23.79 -5.00 -16.27
N SER A 83 24.25 -6.10 -16.89
CA SER A 83 23.61 -7.41 -16.75
C SER A 83 23.61 -7.92 -15.31
N ARG A 84 24.73 -7.76 -14.58
CA ARG A 84 24.81 -8.18 -13.18
C ARG A 84 23.92 -7.33 -12.26
N LEU A 85 23.88 -6.03 -12.50
CA LEU A 85 22.97 -5.11 -11.80
C LEU A 85 21.52 -5.49 -12.07
N LYS A 86 21.17 -5.82 -13.31
CA LYS A 86 19.82 -6.25 -13.69
C LYS A 86 19.40 -7.50 -12.92
N SER A 87 20.23 -8.55 -12.92
CA SER A 87 19.94 -9.78 -12.17
C SER A 87 19.81 -9.53 -10.66
N PHE A 88 20.63 -8.62 -10.10
CA PHE A 88 20.53 -8.22 -8.70
C PHE A 88 19.19 -7.54 -8.38
N VAL A 89 18.76 -6.59 -9.22
CA VAL A 89 17.48 -5.89 -9.04
C VAL A 89 16.30 -6.83 -9.27
N GLU A 90 16.35 -7.72 -10.27
CA GLU A 90 15.30 -8.73 -10.49
C GLU A 90 15.08 -9.66 -9.28
N GLN A 91 16.13 -9.89 -8.49
CA GLN A 91 16.10 -10.66 -7.24
C GLN A 91 15.66 -9.84 -6.02
N GLY A 92 15.16 -8.62 -6.23
CA GLY A 92 14.67 -7.74 -5.18
C GLY A 92 15.68 -6.72 -4.67
N GLY A 93 16.89 -6.66 -5.22
CA GLY A 93 17.84 -5.60 -4.89
C GLY A 93 17.39 -4.21 -5.32
N GLY A 94 17.92 -3.18 -4.67
CA GLY A 94 17.71 -1.78 -5.02
C GLY A 94 18.90 -1.19 -5.78
N ALA A 95 18.66 -0.40 -6.82
CA ALA A 95 19.73 0.31 -7.53
C ALA A 95 19.48 1.82 -7.56
N ILE A 96 20.56 2.61 -7.41
CA ILE A 96 20.53 4.06 -7.62
C ILE A 96 21.65 4.41 -8.60
N VAL A 97 21.31 5.09 -9.68
CA VAL A 97 22.26 5.45 -10.74
C VAL A 97 22.30 6.96 -10.89
N LEU A 98 23.49 7.52 -10.69
CA LEU A 98 23.83 8.92 -10.93
C LEU A 98 24.95 8.97 -11.98
N PRO A 99 24.73 9.58 -13.16
CA PRO A 99 25.68 9.54 -14.25
C PRO A 99 26.97 10.33 -13.97
N GLY A 100 28.03 9.99 -14.70
CA GLY A 100 29.23 10.83 -14.85
C GLY A 100 28.98 12.06 -15.71
N ASP A 101 29.97 12.94 -15.79
CA ASP A 101 29.90 14.17 -16.59
C ASP A 101 30.09 13.91 -18.09
N ARG A 102 30.66 12.75 -18.48
CA ARG A 102 31.00 12.40 -19.87
C ARG A 102 30.53 10.99 -20.21
N ILE A 103 29.24 10.74 -20.05
CA ILE A 103 28.65 9.43 -20.32
C ILE A 103 28.86 8.97 -21.77
N VAL A 104 28.92 7.65 -21.96
CA VAL A 104 28.84 7.02 -23.29
C VAL A 104 27.37 6.70 -23.61
N PRO A 105 26.70 7.47 -24.50
CA PRO A 105 25.24 7.37 -24.69
C PRO A 105 24.72 5.98 -25.06
N PRO A 106 25.39 5.19 -25.94
CA PRO A 106 24.96 3.83 -26.22
C PRO A 106 24.93 2.90 -25.00
N GLN A 107 25.83 3.09 -24.03
CA GLN A 107 25.91 2.26 -22.82
C GLN A 107 24.80 2.64 -21.83
N TYR A 108 24.53 3.93 -21.67
CA TYR A 108 23.43 4.42 -20.85
C TYR A 108 22.06 4.09 -21.46
N ASN A 109 21.89 4.19 -22.77
CA ASN A 109 20.66 3.75 -23.45
C ASN A 109 20.37 2.27 -23.17
N ARG A 110 21.39 1.41 -23.21
CA ARG A 110 21.23 -0.01 -22.85
C ARG A 110 20.75 -0.19 -21.41
N LEU A 111 21.31 0.55 -20.44
CA LEU A 111 20.82 0.53 -19.06
C LEU A 111 19.35 0.98 -19.02
N LEU A 112 19.03 2.15 -19.59
CA LEU A 112 17.67 2.69 -19.55
C LEU A 112 16.63 1.75 -20.19
N GLU A 113 16.97 1.09 -21.30
CA GLU A 113 16.12 0.11 -21.97
C GLU A 113 15.96 -1.18 -21.14
N GLN A 114 17.05 -1.74 -20.60
CA GLN A 114 17.00 -2.98 -19.82
C GLN A 114 16.20 -2.86 -18.52
N PHE A 115 16.12 -1.65 -17.98
CA PHE A 115 15.39 -1.32 -16.76
C PHE A 115 14.05 -0.63 -17.03
N SER A 116 13.60 -0.53 -18.27
CA SER A 116 12.34 0.13 -18.64
C SER A 116 12.23 1.58 -18.13
N LEU A 117 13.35 2.29 -18.05
CA LEU A 117 13.41 3.71 -17.65
C LEU A 117 13.15 4.65 -18.83
N GLY A 118 13.39 4.19 -20.06
CA GLY A 118 13.17 4.96 -21.28
C GLY A 118 14.39 5.01 -22.19
N LYS A 119 14.60 6.15 -22.84
CA LYS A 119 15.72 6.37 -23.75
C LYS A 119 16.37 7.73 -23.54
N LEU A 120 17.69 7.78 -23.59
CA LEU A 120 18.46 9.00 -23.53
C LEU A 120 18.16 9.88 -24.76
N GLY A 121 17.92 11.16 -24.50
CA GLY A 121 17.90 12.23 -25.49
C GLY A 121 19.22 12.99 -25.50
N GLU A 122 19.16 14.23 -25.97
CA GLU A 122 20.33 15.11 -26.04
C GLU A 122 20.68 15.70 -24.66
N LEU A 123 21.94 16.12 -24.52
CA LEU A 123 22.37 16.93 -23.39
C LEU A 123 21.62 18.28 -23.44
N GLN A 124 21.00 18.64 -22.33
CA GLN A 124 20.31 19.90 -22.17
C GLN A 124 21.10 20.81 -21.22
N GLY A 125 21.22 22.09 -21.57
CA GLY A 125 21.96 23.08 -20.80
C GLY A 125 23.47 22.94 -20.93
N SER A 126 24.21 23.54 -19.99
CA SER A 126 25.68 23.54 -19.97
C SER A 126 26.18 23.58 -18.53
N PRO A 127 27.05 22.64 -18.10
CA PRO A 127 27.60 22.66 -16.76
C PRO A 127 28.30 24.00 -16.44
N GLY A 128 27.99 24.58 -15.29
CA GLY A 128 28.49 25.87 -14.81
C GLY A 128 27.75 27.09 -15.38
N SER A 129 26.77 26.91 -16.27
CA SER A 129 25.97 28.00 -16.81
C SER A 129 24.91 28.48 -15.80
N VAL A 130 25.27 29.44 -14.96
CA VAL A 130 24.35 30.03 -13.97
C VAL A 130 23.28 30.95 -14.57
N GLU A 131 23.42 31.37 -15.83
CA GLU A 131 22.45 32.24 -16.50
C GLU A 131 21.33 31.47 -17.23
N GLN A 132 21.56 30.17 -17.51
CA GLN A 132 20.60 29.31 -18.20
C GLN A 132 20.43 28.02 -17.42
N PHE A 133 19.31 27.91 -16.69
CA PHE A 133 18.98 26.75 -15.88
C PHE A 133 17.51 26.39 -16.00
N LEU A 134 17.22 25.12 -15.69
CA LEU A 134 15.88 24.66 -15.38
C LEU A 134 15.72 24.58 -13.86
N THR A 135 14.49 24.54 -13.39
CA THR A 135 14.17 24.39 -11.97
C THR A 135 13.40 23.11 -11.72
N ILE A 136 13.53 22.53 -10.52
CA ILE A 136 12.70 21.39 -10.10
C ILE A 136 11.34 21.93 -9.66
N ASP A 137 10.36 21.86 -10.56
CA ASP A 137 9.05 22.50 -10.36
C ASP A 137 7.96 21.51 -9.97
N ASN A 138 8.12 20.23 -10.33
CA ASN A 138 7.08 19.23 -10.13
C ASN A 138 7.60 17.99 -9.43
N PHE A 139 6.88 17.60 -8.37
CA PHE A 139 7.16 16.44 -7.56
C PHE A 139 5.94 15.53 -7.62
N ARG A 140 6.16 14.22 -7.67
CA ARG A 140 5.09 13.23 -7.56
C ARG A 140 4.67 13.07 -6.11
N TRP A 141 3.97 14.05 -5.55
CA TRP A 141 3.63 14.16 -4.12
C TRP A 141 2.89 12.95 -3.52
N ASN A 142 2.18 12.18 -4.34
CA ASN A 142 1.50 10.96 -3.91
C ASN A 142 2.44 9.74 -3.79
N HIS A 143 3.71 9.88 -4.15
CA HIS A 143 4.69 8.81 -4.02
C HIS A 143 5.18 8.67 -2.56
N PRO A 144 5.28 7.44 -2.01
CA PRO A 144 5.72 7.21 -0.62
C PRO A 144 7.08 7.84 -0.27
N VAL A 145 7.96 8.00 -1.27
CA VAL A 145 9.24 8.68 -1.08
C VAL A 145 9.09 10.12 -0.56
N PHE A 146 7.97 10.81 -0.84
CA PHE A 146 7.74 12.20 -0.42
C PHE A 146 6.81 12.35 0.80
N GLU A 147 6.19 11.26 1.27
CA GLU A 147 5.21 11.29 2.35
C GLU A 147 5.79 11.85 3.66
N GLY A 148 5.42 13.05 4.08
CA GLY A 148 5.98 13.68 5.30
C GLY A 148 7.44 14.14 5.17
N LEU A 149 7.98 14.29 3.94
CA LEU A 149 9.25 15.00 3.73
C LEU A 149 9.11 16.53 3.86
N PHE A 150 7.91 17.04 3.66
CA PHE A 150 7.63 18.47 3.61
C PHE A 150 6.49 18.77 4.58
N GLU A 151 6.74 19.69 5.52
CA GLU A 151 5.71 20.19 6.45
C GLU A 151 4.63 20.99 5.70
N GLU A 152 5.00 21.61 4.58
CA GLU A 152 4.09 22.38 3.72
C GLU A 152 3.95 21.74 2.32
N LYS A 153 2.72 21.75 1.78
CA LYS A 153 2.39 21.36 0.40
C LYS A 153 3.04 22.32 -0.63
N PRO A 154 3.22 21.91 -1.91
CA PRO A 154 3.99 22.66 -2.93
C PRO A 154 3.65 24.15 -3.05
N GLY A 155 4.69 25.00 -3.03
CA GLY A 155 4.60 26.45 -3.25
C GLY A 155 5.74 27.30 -2.66
N GLN A 156 6.54 26.76 -1.73
CA GLN A 156 7.58 27.54 -1.00
C GLN A 156 8.99 26.94 -1.04
N LEU A 157 9.23 25.86 -1.79
CA LEU A 157 10.62 25.40 -1.97
C LEU A 157 11.36 26.44 -2.81
N ASN A 158 12.44 26.97 -2.25
CA ASN A 158 13.37 27.78 -3.03
C ASN A 158 13.75 27.00 -4.28
N PRO A 159 13.68 27.62 -5.48
CA PRO A 159 13.96 26.93 -6.73
C PRO A 159 15.32 26.24 -6.64
N ILE A 160 15.35 24.99 -7.12
CA ILE A 160 16.56 24.20 -7.20
C ILE A 160 16.98 24.20 -8.66
N GLU A 161 18.07 24.88 -8.93
CA GLU A 161 18.56 25.08 -10.29
C GLU A 161 19.29 23.85 -10.80
N VAL A 162 19.04 23.51 -12.06
CA VAL A 162 19.69 22.46 -12.83
C VAL A 162 20.27 23.12 -14.08
N TYR A 163 21.60 23.26 -14.10
CA TYR A 163 22.35 23.92 -15.18
C TYR A 163 22.51 23.01 -16.40
N ALA A 164 22.61 21.69 -16.16
CA ALA A 164 22.63 20.69 -17.20
C ALA A 164 22.05 19.34 -16.74
N ASN A 165 21.50 18.60 -17.70
CA ASN A 165 21.00 17.24 -17.51
C ASN A 165 21.03 16.46 -18.84
N PHE A 166 21.13 15.15 -18.75
CA PHE A 166 20.89 14.27 -19.88
C PHE A 166 19.38 14.09 -20.03
N ARG A 167 18.78 14.60 -21.10
CA ARG A 167 17.34 14.43 -21.29
C ARG A 167 17.00 12.94 -21.36
N VAL A 168 15.90 12.52 -20.75
CA VAL A 168 15.38 11.15 -20.88
C VAL A 168 13.95 11.21 -21.36
N ASN A 169 13.66 10.49 -22.44
CA ASN A 169 12.32 10.18 -22.87
C ASN A 169 11.85 8.96 -22.06
N ALA A 170 11.13 9.24 -20.97
CA ALA A 170 10.69 8.22 -20.02
C ALA A 170 9.83 7.13 -20.69
N SER A 171 9.99 5.89 -20.24
CA SER A 171 9.10 4.80 -20.63
C SER A 171 7.75 4.92 -19.92
N GLN A 172 6.69 4.40 -20.53
CA GLN A 172 5.37 4.28 -19.89
C GLN A 172 5.38 3.37 -18.64
N GLN A 173 6.40 2.51 -18.52
CA GLN A 173 6.58 1.62 -17.36
C GLN A 173 7.35 2.28 -16.21
N SER A 174 7.96 3.44 -16.45
CA SER A 174 8.68 4.20 -15.42
C SER A 174 7.78 5.25 -14.77
N GLN A 175 8.11 5.64 -13.54
CA GLN A 175 7.51 6.78 -12.86
C GLN A 175 8.52 7.91 -12.74
N ASP A 176 8.12 9.11 -13.15
CA ASP A 176 8.85 10.34 -12.86
C ASP A 176 8.50 10.85 -11.46
N LEU A 177 9.49 10.86 -10.58
CA LEU A 177 9.34 11.35 -9.22
C LEU A 177 9.59 12.85 -9.12
N LEU A 178 10.53 13.37 -9.92
CA LEU A 178 10.86 14.79 -10.06
C LEU A 178 10.88 15.16 -11.54
N GLN A 179 10.27 16.29 -11.90
CA GLN A 179 10.38 16.88 -13.23
C GLN A 179 10.95 18.29 -13.14
N LEU A 180 11.64 18.68 -14.22
CA LEU A 180 12.11 20.04 -14.45
C LEU A 180 10.98 20.94 -14.96
N SER A 181 11.23 22.25 -14.99
CA SER A 181 10.30 23.28 -15.44
C SER A 181 9.80 23.09 -16.89
N ASP A 182 10.57 22.39 -17.72
CA ASP A 182 10.19 21.99 -19.09
C ASP A 182 9.46 20.64 -19.17
N ARG A 183 9.11 20.06 -18.01
CA ARG A 183 8.49 18.74 -17.81
C ARG A 183 9.38 17.54 -18.14
N SER A 184 10.67 17.74 -18.43
CA SER A 184 11.59 16.62 -18.58
C SER A 184 11.85 15.95 -17.21
N PRO A 185 11.98 14.61 -17.15
CA PRO A 185 12.18 13.91 -15.89
C PRO A 185 13.61 14.09 -15.37
N LEU A 186 13.72 14.45 -14.08
CA LEU A 186 15.00 14.52 -13.36
C LEU A 186 15.29 13.25 -12.55
N LEU A 187 14.27 12.69 -11.88
CA LEU A 187 14.38 11.46 -11.10
C LEU A 187 13.32 10.48 -11.58
N LEU A 188 13.79 9.34 -12.09
CA LEU A 188 12.96 8.25 -12.57
C LEU A 188 13.04 7.05 -11.61
N GLU A 189 11.92 6.39 -11.42
CA GLU A 189 11.78 5.09 -10.79
C GLU A 189 11.32 4.06 -11.84
N SER A 190 11.87 2.86 -11.77
CA SER A 190 11.31 1.69 -12.46
C SER A 190 11.35 0.45 -11.58
N ASN A 191 10.33 -0.39 -11.74
CA ASN A 191 10.16 -1.62 -10.97
C ASN A 191 10.53 -2.79 -11.85
N LEU A 192 11.38 -3.67 -11.35
CA LEU A 192 11.79 -4.86 -12.06
C LEU A 192 11.63 -6.07 -11.13
N ASN A 193 10.57 -6.85 -11.36
CA ASN A 193 10.09 -7.89 -10.45
C ASN A 193 9.91 -7.33 -9.03
N LYS A 194 10.70 -7.84 -8.06
CA LYS A 194 10.64 -7.44 -6.65
C LYS A 194 11.54 -6.24 -6.32
N GLY A 195 12.40 -5.81 -7.25
CA GLY A 195 13.39 -4.76 -7.02
C GLY A 195 12.95 -3.39 -7.52
N VAL A 196 13.84 -2.42 -7.35
CA VAL A 196 13.65 -1.05 -7.81
C VAL A 196 14.96 -0.47 -8.33
N ILE A 197 14.85 0.38 -9.33
CA ILE A 197 15.95 1.23 -9.76
C ILE A 197 15.51 2.69 -9.80
N TYR A 198 16.38 3.54 -9.27
CA TYR A 198 16.28 4.98 -9.36
C TYR A 198 17.36 5.51 -10.30
N PHE A 199 16.99 6.40 -11.21
CA PHE A 199 17.92 7.08 -12.11
C PHE A 199 17.74 8.59 -11.99
N ILE A 200 18.82 9.29 -11.64
CA ILE A 200 18.86 10.76 -11.67
C ILE A 200 19.51 11.18 -13.00
N SER A 201 18.81 11.98 -13.80
CA SER A 201 19.24 12.33 -15.15
C SER A 201 20.31 13.45 -15.21
N SER A 202 20.94 13.77 -14.08
CA SER A 202 22.02 14.75 -13.96
C SER A 202 23.08 14.26 -12.96
N PRO A 203 24.37 14.49 -13.19
CA PRO A 203 25.43 14.22 -12.22
C PRO A 203 25.19 14.96 -10.90
N MET A 204 25.52 14.33 -9.77
CA MET A 204 25.37 14.92 -8.43
C MET A 204 26.56 15.85 -8.10
N GLN A 205 26.77 16.88 -8.92
CA GLN A 205 27.89 17.81 -8.78
C GLN A 205 27.42 19.27 -8.88
N PRO A 206 28.02 20.22 -8.11
CA PRO A 206 27.61 21.63 -8.11
C PRO A 206 27.69 22.32 -9.48
N GLN A 207 28.53 21.82 -10.39
CA GLN A 207 28.65 22.32 -11.76
C GLN A 207 27.41 21.99 -12.60
N TRP A 208 26.68 20.92 -12.25
CA TRP A 208 25.54 20.42 -13.02
C TRP A 208 24.21 20.88 -12.44
N ASN A 209 24.11 20.96 -11.11
CA ASN A 209 22.89 21.35 -10.43
C ASN A 209 23.16 21.73 -8.96
N GLN A 210 22.15 22.33 -8.32
CA GLN A 210 22.20 22.71 -6.92
C GLN A 210 21.83 21.56 -5.96
N LEU A 211 21.52 20.34 -6.42
CA LEU A 211 21.09 19.23 -5.54
C LEU A 211 22.06 18.99 -4.37
N PRO A 212 23.40 18.94 -4.55
CA PRO A 212 24.32 18.70 -3.44
C PRO A 212 24.26 19.75 -2.32
N THR A 213 23.72 20.93 -2.61
CA THR A 213 23.72 22.08 -1.69
C THR A 213 22.36 22.33 -1.03
N LYS A 214 21.31 21.61 -1.44
CA LYS A 214 19.93 21.89 -1.00
C LYS A 214 19.50 20.92 0.09
N GLY A 215 18.97 21.44 1.20
CA GLY A 215 18.65 20.66 2.40
C GLY A 215 17.68 19.50 2.17
N PHE A 216 16.74 19.60 1.23
CA PHE A 216 15.77 18.53 0.94
C PHE A 216 16.41 17.27 0.31
N VAL A 217 17.60 17.40 -0.29
CA VAL A 217 18.27 16.28 -0.97
C VAL A 217 18.75 15.23 0.03
N VAL A 218 19.10 15.65 1.25
CA VAL A 218 19.50 14.75 2.34
C VAL A 218 18.39 13.73 2.67
N PRO A 219 17.17 14.16 3.07
CA PRO A 219 16.11 13.23 3.41
C PRO A 219 15.54 12.53 2.16
N LEU A 220 15.59 13.14 0.97
CA LEU A 220 15.24 12.45 -0.29
C LEU A 220 16.15 11.25 -0.55
N LEU A 221 17.48 11.44 -0.57
CA LEU A 221 18.43 10.35 -0.83
C LEU A 221 18.38 9.28 0.25
N TYR A 222 18.25 9.68 1.53
CA TYR A 222 18.00 8.73 2.62
C TYR A 222 16.79 7.85 2.31
N ARG A 223 15.68 8.43 1.86
CA ARG A 223 14.48 7.68 1.50
C ARG A 223 14.67 6.83 0.27
N LEU A 224 15.32 7.32 -0.78
CA LEU A 224 15.60 6.52 -1.96
C LEU A 224 16.41 5.27 -1.59
N VAL A 225 17.46 5.43 -0.77
CA VAL A 225 18.26 4.30 -0.26
C VAL A 225 17.42 3.38 0.61
N TYR A 226 16.64 3.93 1.54
CA TYR A 226 15.79 3.15 2.43
C TYR A 226 14.76 2.34 1.63
N PHE A 227 13.95 2.98 0.79
CA PHE A 227 12.96 2.31 -0.05
C PHE A 227 13.60 1.31 -1.01
N ALA A 228 14.77 1.62 -1.58
CA ALA A 228 15.51 0.69 -2.42
C ALA A 228 15.93 -0.58 -1.68
N GLY A 229 16.39 -0.45 -0.42
CA GLY A 229 16.86 -1.57 0.39
C GLY A 229 15.74 -2.33 1.10
N THR A 230 14.61 -1.69 1.39
CA THR A 230 13.50 -2.32 2.12
C THR A 230 12.40 -2.85 1.22
N ARG A 231 12.45 -2.64 -0.10
CA ARG A 231 11.37 -3.05 -1.01
C ARG A 231 11.14 -4.56 -1.06
N LYS A 232 12.19 -5.37 -0.83
CA LYS A 232 12.05 -6.82 -0.62
C LYS A 232 10.99 -7.16 0.43
N ILE A 233 10.73 -6.24 1.37
CA ILE A 233 9.85 -6.43 2.51
C ILE A 233 8.63 -5.50 2.48
N SER A 234 8.41 -4.76 1.39
CA SER A 234 7.22 -3.91 1.18
C SER A 234 6.04 -4.66 0.54
N ASP A 235 6.04 -6.00 0.57
CA ASP A 235 4.81 -6.77 0.48
C ASP A 235 3.98 -6.49 1.75
N ARG A 236 3.43 -5.27 1.84
CA ARG A 236 2.27 -4.94 2.66
C ARG A 236 1.12 -5.73 2.06
N GLN A 237 1.13 -7.04 2.23
CA GLN A 237 -0.03 -7.86 1.94
C GLN A 237 -1.02 -7.55 3.05
N GLU A 238 -1.86 -6.55 2.81
CA GLU A 238 -3.12 -6.41 3.54
C GLU A 238 -3.97 -7.59 3.14
N ILE A 239 -3.96 -8.62 3.97
CA ILE A 239 -4.77 -9.81 3.79
C ILE A 239 -6.08 -9.58 4.52
N ARG A 240 -7.20 -9.91 3.87
CA ARG A 240 -8.50 -9.89 4.53
C ARG A 240 -8.77 -11.21 5.22
N THR A 241 -9.60 -11.18 6.25
CA THR A 241 -10.05 -12.39 6.93
C THR A 241 -10.63 -13.38 5.91
N GLY A 242 -10.08 -14.59 5.87
CA GLY A 242 -10.47 -15.65 4.94
C GLY A 242 -9.73 -15.69 3.59
N GLU A 243 -8.84 -14.73 3.30
CA GLU A 243 -8.00 -14.76 2.10
C GLU A 243 -6.77 -15.68 2.28
N ILE A 244 -6.28 -16.25 1.18
CA ILE A 244 -5.09 -17.12 1.20
C ILE A 244 -3.83 -16.25 1.08
N TYR A 245 -2.93 -16.39 2.04
CA TYR A 245 -1.57 -15.86 1.93
C TYR A 245 -0.75 -16.75 1.01
N GLN A 246 -0.05 -16.14 0.06
CA GLN A 246 0.89 -16.83 -0.83
C GLN A 246 2.17 -16.00 -0.98
N SER A 247 3.33 -16.61 -0.71
CA SER A 247 4.62 -15.96 -0.91
C SER A 247 5.71 -16.93 -1.33
N GLN A 248 6.66 -16.41 -2.11
CA GLN A 248 7.77 -17.17 -2.66
C GLN A 248 9.10 -16.67 -2.10
N PHE A 249 9.85 -17.59 -1.51
CA PHE A 249 11.16 -17.38 -0.91
C PHE A 249 12.26 -18.07 -1.73
N SER A 250 13.47 -17.51 -1.68
CA SER A 250 14.67 -18.04 -2.35
C SER A 250 15.82 -18.04 -1.35
N ASN A 251 16.85 -18.85 -1.59
CA ASN A 251 18.07 -18.92 -0.77
C ASN A 251 17.82 -19.29 0.71
N LEU A 252 16.86 -20.18 0.97
CA LEU A 252 16.64 -20.74 2.30
C LEU A 252 17.57 -21.94 2.53
N GLU A 253 18.08 -22.08 3.75
CA GLU A 253 18.97 -23.19 4.13
C GLU A 253 18.19 -24.36 4.72
N ALA A 254 18.61 -25.60 4.45
CA ALA A 254 18.02 -26.77 5.08
C ALA A 254 18.32 -26.80 6.60
N PRO A 255 17.42 -27.35 7.46
CA PRO A 255 16.16 -28.01 7.12
C PRO A 255 15.07 -27.02 6.64
N TYR A 256 14.07 -27.47 5.89
CA TYR A 256 13.01 -26.59 5.39
C TYR A 256 11.76 -26.66 6.28
N GLU A 257 11.88 -26.18 7.52
CA GLU A 257 10.77 -26.19 8.48
C GLU A 257 10.07 -24.83 8.52
N PHE A 258 8.77 -24.81 8.18
CA PHE A 258 7.98 -23.58 8.17
C PHE A 258 6.85 -23.63 9.20
N ARG A 259 6.70 -22.55 9.97
CA ARG A 259 5.61 -22.39 10.93
C ARG A 259 4.95 -21.02 10.81
N MET A 260 3.63 -20.98 10.86
CA MET A 260 2.84 -19.76 10.92
C MET A 260 2.25 -19.60 12.31
N SER A 261 2.39 -18.40 12.89
CA SER A 261 1.88 -18.12 14.23
C SER A 261 1.16 -16.78 14.34
N LEU A 262 -0.07 -16.81 14.86
CA LEU A 262 -0.85 -15.59 15.17
C LEU A 262 -0.43 -14.97 16.51
N SER A 263 -0.09 -15.81 17.47
CA SER A 263 0.38 -15.45 18.81
C SER A 263 1.50 -16.42 19.22
N GLN A 264 2.14 -16.20 20.37
CA GLN A 264 3.21 -17.10 20.84
C GLN A 264 2.72 -18.53 21.18
N GLU A 265 1.42 -18.80 21.11
CA GLU A 265 0.83 -20.06 21.56
C GLU A 265 0.24 -20.93 20.43
N THR A 266 0.12 -20.40 19.21
CA THR A 266 -0.50 -21.12 18.08
C THR A 266 0.48 -21.21 16.92
N ASP A 267 1.10 -22.36 16.74
CA ASP A 267 2.02 -22.66 15.63
C ASP A 267 1.36 -23.67 14.67
N VAL A 268 1.04 -23.24 13.45
CA VAL A 268 0.61 -24.12 12.35
C VAL A 268 1.83 -24.47 11.50
N ARG A 269 2.12 -25.76 11.35
CA ARG A 269 3.20 -26.21 10.44
C ARG A 269 2.74 -26.12 8.99
N LEU A 270 3.58 -25.56 8.14
CA LEU A 270 3.29 -25.41 6.71
C LEU A 270 4.12 -26.38 5.88
N THR A 271 3.52 -26.88 4.80
CA THR A 271 4.22 -27.73 3.83
C THR A 271 4.70 -26.86 2.67
N PRO A 272 6.02 -26.74 2.44
CA PRO A 272 6.55 -25.97 1.33
C PRO A 272 6.33 -26.67 -0.03
N GLU A 273 6.01 -25.90 -1.07
CA GLU A 273 6.04 -26.35 -2.46
C GLU A 273 7.31 -25.84 -3.14
N PHE A 274 8.13 -26.76 -3.67
CA PHE A 274 9.38 -26.41 -4.33
C PHE A 274 9.16 -26.13 -5.82
N ARG A 275 9.56 -24.94 -6.29
CA ARG A 275 9.54 -24.52 -7.70
C ARG A 275 10.95 -24.12 -8.13
N GLY A 276 11.74 -25.10 -8.57
CA GLY A 276 13.16 -24.89 -8.90
C GLY A 276 13.97 -24.54 -7.65
N SER A 277 14.66 -23.39 -7.67
CA SER A 277 15.41 -22.86 -6.52
C SER A 277 14.56 -22.13 -5.48
N ASN A 278 13.25 -22.00 -5.74
CA ASN A 278 12.35 -21.21 -4.92
C ASN A 278 11.39 -22.10 -4.14
N VAL A 279 11.00 -21.61 -2.96
CA VAL A 279 10.03 -22.25 -2.06
C VAL A 279 8.76 -21.40 -2.03
N LEU A 280 7.63 -21.99 -2.39
CA LEU A 280 6.31 -21.38 -2.30
C LEU A 280 5.65 -21.81 -0.98
N ILE A 281 5.15 -20.83 -0.24
CA ILE A 281 4.40 -21.02 1.00
C ILE A 281 2.99 -20.48 0.80
N GLU A 282 2.01 -21.32 1.12
CA GLU A 282 0.59 -20.98 1.14
C GLU A 282 0.02 -21.16 2.54
N PHE A 283 -0.83 -20.22 2.96
CA PHE A 283 -1.50 -20.28 4.26
C PHE A 283 -2.93 -19.75 4.14
N ALA A 284 -3.91 -20.62 4.40
CA ALA A 284 -5.33 -20.33 4.26
C ALA A 284 -6.06 -20.11 5.59
N GLU A 285 -5.43 -20.39 6.74
CA GLU A 285 -6.06 -20.26 8.07
C GLU A 285 -6.03 -18.81 8.59
N THR A 286 -6.52 -17.87 7.79
CA THR A 286 -6.57 -16.43 8.07
C THR A 286 -7.95 -15.98 8.57
N ALA A 287 -8.71 -16.87 9.19
CA ALA A 287 -10.06 -16.56 9.68
C ALA A 287 -10.07 -15.52 10.82
N LEU A 288 -8.99 -15.46 11.60
CA LEU A 288 -8.86 -14.53 12.72
C LEU A 288 -8.05 -13.30 12.32
N PRO A 289 -8.49 -12.08 12.65
CA PRO A 289 -7.70 -10.88 12.42
C PRO A 289 -6.51 -10.84 13.38
N GLY A 290 -5.38 -10.33 12.90
CA GLY A 290 -4.16 -10.21 13.70
C GLY A 290 -2.88 -10.21 12.88
N ASN A 291 -1.75 -10.14 13.59
CA ASN A 291 -0.42 -10.16 12.98
C ASN A 291 0.14 -11.58 13.02
N TYR A 292 0.19 -12.25 11.88
CA TYR A 292 0.78 -13.58 11.78
C TYR A 292 2.26 -13.47 11.43
N ARG A 293 3.07 -14.37 11.99
CA ARG A 293 4.52 -14.49 11.79
C ARG A 293 4.83 -15.81 11.11
N LEU A 294 5.48 -15.72 9.95
CA LEU A 294 6.03 -16.87 9.26
C LEU A 294 7.49 -17.06 9.68
N GLN A 295 7.78 -18.24 10.22
CA GLN A 295 9.11 -18.66 10.64
C GLN A 295 9.64 -19.76 9.75
N HIS A 296 10.95 -19.72 9.51
CA HIS A 296 11.74 -20.78 8.91
C HIS A 296 12.92 -21.09 9.83
N ASN A 297 13.03 -22.33 10.32
CA ASN A 297 14.07 -22.76 11.28
C ASN A 297 14.20 -21.80 12.48
N ASP A 298 13.08 -21.47 13.14
CA ASP A 298 12.99 -20.54 14.28
C ASP A 298 13.33 -19.07 13.95
N GLN A 299 13.71 -18.75 12.71
CA GLN A 299 13.92 -17.38 12.26
C GLN A 299 12.67 -16.85 11.56
N GLN A 300 12.18 -15.69 11.99
CA GLN A 300 11.08 -15.01 11.30
C GLN A 300 11.53 -14.53 9.92
N ILE A 301 10.84 -14.97 8.87
CA ILE A 301 11.14 -14.63 7.47
C ILE A 301 10.07 -13.73 6.83
N ALA A 302 8.85 -13.71 7.37
CA ALA A 302 7.79 -12.78 6.94
C ALA A 302 6.80 -12.51 8.07
N ALA A 303 6.01 -11.44 7.91
CA ALA A 303 4.86 -11.14 8.73
C ALA A 303 3.71 -10.67 7.83
N LEU A 304 2.48 -11.08 8.13
CA LEU A 304 1.26 -10.63 7.46
C LEU A 304 0.29 -10.01 8.47
N SER A 305 -0.48 -9.02 8.03
CA SER A 305 -1.50 -8.37 8.85
C SER A 305 -2.86 -8.73 8.27
N VAL A 306 -3.61 -9.55 8.99
CA VAL A 306 -4.97 -9.93 8.60
C VAL A 306 -5.95 -8.96 9.26
N ASN A 307 -6.78 -8.32 8.45
CA ASN A 307 -7.81 -7.40 8.92
C ASN A 307 -9.19 -7.81 8.38
N PRO A 308 -10.29 -7.50 9.10
CA PRO A 308 -11.65 -7.69 8.57
C PRO A 308 -11.88 -6.90 7.27
N TRP A 309 -12.95 -7.26 6.56
CA TRP A 309 -13.37 -6.51 5.38
C TRP A 309 -13.92 -5.14 5.80
N PRO A 310 -13.50 -4.02 5.20
CA PRO A 310 -14.02 -2.70 5.56
C PRO A 310 -15.55 -2.57 5.41
N ALA A 311 -16.16 -3.37 4.54
CA ALA A 311 -17.60 -3.43 4.35
C ALA A 311 -18.34 -3.98 5.58
N GLU A 312 -17.69 -4.78 6.43
CA GLU A 312 -18.28 -5.27 7.68
C GLU A 312 -18.35 -4.17 8.75
N SER A 313 -17.58 -3.10 8.62
CA SER A 313 -17.58 -1.94 9.52
C SER A 313 -18.59 -0.85 9.10
N ASP A 314 -19.43 -1.10 8.09
CA ASP A 314 -20.47 -0.17 7.68
C ASP A 314 -21.72 -0.34 8.56
N ALA A 315 -21.80 0.47 9.62
CA ALA A 315 -22.93 0.47 10.56
C ALA A 315 -24.20 1.14 10.01
N ARG A 316 -24.28 1.47 8.71
CA ARG A 316 -25.50 2.00 8.11
C ARG A 316 -26.57 0.91 8.13
N TYR A 317 -27.61 1.13 8.94
CA TYR A 317 -28.79 0.30 8.95
C TYR A 317 -29.46 0.36 7.57
N PHE A 318 -29.58 -0.78 6.90
CA PHE A 318 -30.48 -0.93 5.75
C PHE A 318 -31.91 -0.75 6.26
N SER A 319 -32.55 0.40 6.04
CA SER A 319 -33.96 0.59 6.44
C SER A 319 -34.93 0.37 5.27
N ASP A 320 -34.54 0.80 4.07
CA ASP A 320 -35.52 0.98 2.99
C ASP A 320 -35.61 -0.23 2.05
N GLU A 321 -34.58 -1.10 2.03
CA GLU A 321 -34.47 -2.25 1.13
C GLU A 321 -34.76 -3.60 1.82
N LEU A 322 -34.83 -3.65 3.15
CA LEU A 322 -35.07 -4.88 3.92
C LEU A 322 -36.33 -5.65 3.49
N PRO A 323 -37.49 -5.01 3.22
CA PRO A 323 -38.68 -5.73 2.80
C PRO A 323 -38.53 -6.43 1.45
N ALA A 324 -37.66 -5.92 0.57
CA ALA A 324 -37.38 -6.49 -0.74
C ALA A 324 -36.44 -7.71 -0.66
N LEU A 325 -35.50 -7.70 0.29
CA LEU A 325 -34.56 -8.82 0.53
C LEU A 325 -35.23 -10.02 1.20
N PHE A 326 -36.32 -9.81 1.95
CA PHE A 326 -37.03 -10.85 2.70
C PHE A 326 -38.53 -10.89 2.35
N PRO A 327 -38.90 -11.34 1.14
CA PRO A 327 -40.30 -11.42 0.72
C PRO A 327 -41.12 -12.33 1.66
N GLY A 328 -42.25 -11.82 2.17
CA GLY A 328 -43.11 -12.52 3.14
C GLY A 328 -42.75 -12.26 4.61
N SER A 329 -41.70 -11.49 4.89
CA SER A 329 -41.39 -11.03 6.24
C SER A 329 -42.25 -9.83 6.64
N ARG A 330 -42.43 -9.63 7.95
CA ARG A 330 -43.09 -8.46 8.53
C ARG A 330 -42.08 -7.71 9.39
N LEU A 331 -41.81 -6.46 9.04
CA LEU A 331 -40.96 -5.59 9.85
C LEU A 331 -41.72 -5.25 11.14
N LEU A 332 -41.11 -5.54 12.29
CA LEU A 332 -41.64 -5.17 13.60
C LEU A 332 -41.05 -3.83 14.02
N ALA A 333 -41.88 -2.92 14.48
CA ALA A 333 -41.41 -1.61 14.95
C ALA A 333 -40.74 -1.78 16.32
N SER A 334 -39.62 -1.09 16.57
CA SER A 334 -38.90 -1.21 17.85
C SER A 334 -39.55 -0.46 19.01
N ASP A 335 -40.65 0.26 18.76
CA ASP A 335 -41.36 1.12 19.71
C ASP A 335 -42.37 0.37 20.60
N THR A 336 -42.67 -0.89 20.25
CA THR A 336 -43.64 -1.73 20.96
C THR A 336 -42.98 -3.05 21.38
N PRO A 337 -43.33 -3.61 22.56
CA PRO A 337 -42.78 -4.89 22.99
C PRO A 337 -42.97 -5.96 21.92
N ILE A 338 -41.87 -6.60 21.51
CA ILE A 338 -41.86 -7.59 20.42
C ILE A 338 -42.87 -8.71 20.69
N ALA A 339 -43.03 -9.09 21.96
CA ALA A 339 -43.99 -10.12 22.39
C ALA A 339 -45.44 -9.80 21.96
N ASP A 340 -45.88 -8.56 22.12
CA ASP A 340 -47.25 -8.13 21.81
C ASP A 340 -47.50 -8.06 20.29
N GLN A 341 -46.48 -7.64 19.53
CA GLN A 341 -46.53 -7.62 18.08
C GLN A 341 -46.55 -9.04 17.47
N VAL A 342 -45.77 -9.97 18.04
CA VAL A 342 -45.78 -11.38 17.62
C VAL A 342 -47.12 -12.04 17.97
N GLN A 343 -47.68 -11.74 19.15
CA GLN A 343 -48.95 -12.31 19.59
C GLN A 343 -50.13 -11.82 18.74
N SER A 344 -50.21 -10.52 18.46
CA SER A 344 -51.23 -9.94 17.57
C SER A 344 -51.10 -10.41 16.12
N SER A 345 -49.88 -10.69 15.65
CA SER A 345 -49.67 -11.28 14.32
C SER A 345 -50.03 -12.77 14.23
N ARG A 346 -49.97 -13.53 15.33
CA ARG A 346 -50.31 -14.96 15.35
C ARG A 346 -51.80 -15.23 15.58
N PHE A 347 -52.44 -14.44 16.45
CA PHE A 347 -53.82 -14.70 16.88
C PHE A 347 -54.85 -13.69 16.36
N GLY A 348 -54.41 -12.64 15.67
CA GLY A 348 -55.28 -11.56 15.21
C GLY A 348 -55.80 -10.68 16.36
N GLN A 349 -56.64 -9.70 16.05
CA GLN A 349 -57.28 -8.87 17.08
C GLN A 349 -58.56 -9.54 17.61
N GLU A 350 -58.76 -9.51 18.93
CA GLU A 350 -59.97 -10.04 19.58
C GLU A 350 -61.21 -9.17 19.28
N LEU A 351 -61.87 -9.43 18.14
CA LEU A 351 -63.07 -8.69 17.71
C LEU A 351 -64.35 -9.06 18.49
N TRP A 352 -64.35 -10.17 19.23
CA TRP A 352 -65.54 -10.71 19.89
C TRP A 352 -66.14 -9.73 20.91
N ARG A 353 -65.31 -8.92 21.59
CA ARG A 353 -65.79 -7.90 22.55
C ARG A 353 -66.58 -6.80 21.84
N TYR A 354 -66.10 -6.34 20.68
CA TYR A 354 -66.79 -5.35 19.86
C TYR A 354 -68.10 -5.91 19.28
N LEU A 355 -68.07 -7.18 18.82
CA LEU A 355 -69.28 -7.86 18.34
C LEU A 355 -70.33 -8.06 19.44
N LEU A 356 -69.91 -8.35 20.68
CA LEU A 356 -70.81 -8.46 21.83
C LEU A 356 -71.48 -7.14 22.16
N ILE A 357 -70.71 -6.04 22.17
CA ILE A 357 -71.26 -4.69 22.39
C ILE A 357 -72.24 -4.35 21.27
N ALA A 358 -71.90 -4.63 20.01
CA ALA A 358 -72.78 -4.41 18.87
C ALA A 358 -74.09 -5.23 18.98
N ALA A 359 -74.01 -6.49 19.39
CA ALA A 359 -75.17 -7.34 19.63
C ALA A 359 -76.06 -6.81 20.78
N PHE A 360 -75.44 -6.31 21.85
CA PHE A 360 -76.16 -5.70 22.97
C PHE A 360 -76.89 -4.41 22.56
N VAL A 361 -76.23 -3.57 21.75
CA VAL A 361 -76.85 -2.37 21.18
C VAL A 361 -78.01 -2.74 20.27
N LEU A 362 -77.86 -3.76 19.42
CA LEU A 362 -78.95 -4.26 18.56
C LEU A 362 -80.15 -4.76 19.37
N LEU A 363 -79.92 -5.47 20.47
CA LEU A 363 -81.00 -5.90 21.39
C LEU A 363 -81.73 -4.72 22.02
N LEU A 364 -81.02 -3.67 22.44
CA LEU A 364 -81.65 -2.46 22.97
C LEU A 364 -82.48 -1.75 21.90
N VAL A 365 -81.96 -1.66 20.67
CA VAL A 365 -82.69 -1.10 19.53
C VAL A 365 -83.95 -1.92 19.23
N GLU A 366 -83.85 -3.25 19.20
CA GLU A 366 -84.98 -4.15 19.00
C GLU A 366 -86.05 -3.94 20.09
N MET A 367 -85.64 -3.85 21.35
CA MET A 367 -86.54 -3.65 22.48
C MET A 367 -87.29 -2.31 22.39
N VAL A 368 -86.62 -1.25 21.92
CA VAL A 368 -87.25 0.05 21.65
C VAL A 368 -88.26 -0.05 20.51
N VAL A 369 -87.88 -0.69 19.39
CA VAL A 369 -88.76 -0.88 18.22
C VAL A 369 -90.00 -1.71 18.58
N ALA A 370 -89.83 -2.83 19.29
CA ALA A 370 -90.91 -3.70 19.74
C ALA A 370 -91.89 -2.96 20.69
N ARG A 371 -91.37 -2.10 21.57
CA ARG A 371 -92.19 -1.29 22.48
C ARG A 371 -93.04 -0.26 21.74
N THR A 372 -92.56 0.31 20.64
CA THR A 372 -93.35 1.22 19.80
C THR A 372 -94.38 0.51 18.91
N GLY A 373 -94.12 -0.72 18.47
CA GLY A 373 -95.06 -1.50 17.64
C GLY A 373 -96.27 -2.07 18.41
N SER A 374 -96.15 -2.29 19.72
CA SER A 374 -97.26 -2.83 20.53
C SER A 374 -98.37 -1.81 20.85
N LYS A 375 -98.15 -0.50 20.61
CA LYS A 375 -99.15 0.54 20.92
C LYS A 375 -100.18 0.77 19.82
N SER A 376 -100.02 0.20 18.62
CA SER A 376 -100.92 0.40 17.48
C SER A 376 -101.91 -0.75 17.22
N LEU A 377 -101.94 -1.79 18.05
CA LEU A 377 -102.84 -2.97 17.86
C LEU A 377 -103.94 -3.11 18.93
N VAL A 378 -104.09 -2.14 19.83
CA VAL A 378 -105.12 -2.18 20.90
C VAL A 378 -106.30 -1.24 20.64
N GLU A 379 -106.28 -0.42 19.57
CA GLU A 379 -107.41 0.47 19.22
C GLU A 379 -108.31 -0.02 18.07
N GLU A 380 -108.00 -1.15 17.39
CA GLU A 380 -108.77 -1.62 16.22
C GLU A 380 -109.71 -2.82 16.48
N SER A 381 -110.03 -3.11 17.74
CA SER A 381 -111.04 -4.13 18.10
C SER A 381 -112.11 -3.59 19.06
N THR A 382 -112.70 -2.43 18.73
CA THR A 382 -114.03 -2.01 19.18
C THR A 382 -114.55 -0.93 18.22
N THR A 383 -115.13 -1.35 17.09
CA THR A 383 -116.42 -0.87 16.53
C THR A 383 -116.78 -1.71 15.32
#